data_AF-A0A7J4LM04-F1
#
_entry.id   AF-A0A7J4LM04-F1
#
_cell.length_a   1.000
_cell.length_b   1.000
_cell.length_c   1.000
_cell.angle_alpha   90.00
_cell.angle_beta   90.00
_cell.angle_gamma   90.00
#
_symmetry.space_group_name_H-M   'P 1'
#
loop_
_entity.id
_entity.type
_entity.pdbx_description
1 polymer ?
#
loop_
_entity_poly.entity_id
_entity_poly.type
_entity_poly.pdbx_seq_one_letter_code
_entity_poly.pdbx_strand_id
1 'polypeptide(L)'
;MESFRNLGISAQLLASIKDAKFEKPSEIQEKSIPPILAGNDVIAGSATGSGKTLAFGAGILQRCERGRGIQALVLTPTRELAEQVAKALTRFSKYKPLGIIAVYGGVGITPQISGLRTADVVVGTPGRILDHICRNTIRLGGVKTLVLDEADRMFD
;
A
#
# COMPACT_ATOMS: atom_id res chain seq x y z
N MET A 1 17.22 -3.88 13.70
CA MET A 1 16.07 -3.19 14.35
C MET A 1 16.32 -1.72 14.65
N GLU A 2 17.43 -1.34 15.28
CA GLU A 2 17.77 0.08 15.52
C GLU A 2 17.88 0.89 14.21
N SER A 3 18.46 0.29 13.17
CA SER A 3 18.50 0.84 11.81
C SER A 3 17.11 1.24 11.27
N PHE A 4 16.09 0.38 11.43
CA PHE A 4 14.72 0.70 11.05
C PHE A 4 14.11 1.81 11.92
N ARG A 5 14.38 1.80 13.23
CA ARG A 5 13.89 2.84 14.15
C ARG A 5 14.41 4.23 13.76
N ASN A 6 15.65 4.31 13.29
CA ASN A 6 16.29 5.55 12.83
C ASN A 6 15.65 6.11 11.55
N LEU A 7 14.84 5.33 10.83
CA LEU A 7 14.06 5.81 9.68
C LEU A 7 12.79 6.57 10.07
N GLY A 8 12.47 6.68 11.36
CA GLY A 8 11.30 7.45 11.84
C GLY A 8 9.97 6.71 11.78
N ILE A 9 9.99 5.38 11.61
CA ILE A 9 8.77 4.56 11.58
C ILE A 9 8.12 4.40 12.96
N SER A 10 6.80 4.31 12.98
CA SER A 10 6.02 4.07 14.21
C SER A 10 6.40 2.76 14.94
N ALA A 11 6.20 2.72 16.26
CA ALA A 11 6.46 1.55 17.09
C ALA A 11 5.61 0.33 16.65
N GLN A 12 4.37 0.56 16.22
CA GLN A 12 3.49 -0.49 15.70
C GLN A 12 4.05 -1.13 14.43
N LEU A 13 4.55 -0.31 13.49
CA LEU A 13 5.18 -0.82 12.28
C LEU A 13 6.50 -1.54 12.58
N LEU A 14 7.30 -0.99 13.51
CA LEU A 14 8.55 -1.63 13.94
C LEU A 14 8.31 -3.04 14.50
N ALA A 15 7.23 -3.24 15.27
CA ALA A 15 6.82 -4.56 15.77
C ALA A 15 6.44 -5.52 14.62
N SER A 16 5.66 -5.05 13.63
CA SER A 16 5.33 -5.84 12.44
C SER A 16 6.56 -6.23 11.61
N ILE A 17 7.54 -5.33 11.47
CA ILE A 17 8.80 -5.58 10.76
C ILE A 17 9.62 -6.65 11.48
N LYS A 18 9.67 -6.61 12.82
CA LYS A 18 10.34 -7.62 13.65
C LYS A 18 9.71 -9.00 13.48
N ASP A 19 8.38 -9.09 13.52
CA ASP A 19 7.63 -10.32 13.27
C ASP A 19 7.86 -10.85 11.85
N ALA A 20 8.07 -9.95 10.90
CA ALA A 20 8.40 -10.29 9.53
C ALA A 20 9.86 -10.72 9.33
N LYS A 21 10.67 -10.72 10.40
CA LYS A 21 12.08 -11.12 10.42
C LYS A 21 12.97 -10.28 9.50
N PHE A 22 12.62 -9.01 9.27
CA PHE A 22 13.51 -8.07 8.61
C PHE A 22 14.59 -7.60 9.60
N GLU A 23 15.85 -7.82 9.27
CA GLU A 23 16.97 -7.49 10.16
C GLU A 23 17.43 -6.04 10.00
N LYS A 24 17.61 -5.63 8.73
CA LYS A 24 18.07 -4.30 8.30
C LYS A 24 17.25 -3.80 7.11
N PRO A 25 17.07 -2.48 6.98
CA PRO A 25 16.43 -1.91 5.79
C PRO A 25 17.30 -2.16 4.56
N SER A 26 16.66 -2.31 3.40
CA SER A 26 17.36 -2.29 2.11
C SER A 26 17.71 -0.85 1.72
N GLU A 27 18.63 -0.67 0.78
CA GLU A 27 19.04 0.66 0.30
C GLU A 27 17.84 1.50 -0.18
N ILE A 28 16.89 0.88 -0.89
CA ILE A 28 15.68 1.59 -1.34
C ILE A 28 14.83 2.04 -0.14
N GLN A 29 14.72 1.24 0.92
CA GLN A 29 13.98 1.58 2.13
C GLN A 29 14.66 2.70 2.92
N GLU A 30 15.98 2.63 3.09
CA GLU A 30 16.77 3.67 3.77
C GLU A 30 16.62 5.04 3.10
N LYS A 31 16.66 5.06 1.76
CA LYS A 31 16.58 6.31 0.98
C LYS A 31 15.16 6.85 0.84
N SER A 32 14.15 5.98 0.76
CA SER A 32 12.77 6.40 0.45
C SER A 32 11.85 6.53 1.66
N ILE A 33 12.05 5.77 2.75
CA ILE A 33 11.17 5.87 3.93
C ILE A 33 11.19 7.28 4.53
N PRO A 34 12.34 7.91 4.84
CA PRO A 34 12.35 9.24 5.44
C PRO A 34 11.60 10.31 4.62
N PRO A 35 11.83 10.50 3.30
CA PRO A 35 11.05 11.48 2.53
C PRO A 35 9.58 11.10 2.39
N ILE A 36 9.25 9.80 2.27
CA ILE A 36 7.85 9.33 2.30
C ILE A 36 7.18 9.74 3.61
N LEU A 37 7.84 9.58 4.77
CA LEU A 37 7.29 9.97 6.08
C LEU A 37 7.23 11.48 6.28
N ALA A 38 8.10 12.25 5.62
CA ALA A 38 8.02 13.71 5.58
C ALA A 38 6.83 14.23 4.74
N GLY A 39 6.30 13.39 3.84
CA GLY A 39 5.15 13.74 2.99
C GLY A 39 5.54 14.30 1.64
N ASN A 40 6.78 14.04 1.22
CA ASN A 40 7.28 14.42 -0.09
C ASN A 40 6.85 13.39 -1.13
N ASP A 41 6.68 13.84 -2.38
CA ASP A 41 6.55 12.95 -3.53
C ASP A 41 7.89 12.27 -3.80
N VAL A 42 7.83 10.97 -4.14
CA VAL A 42 9.02 10.13 -4.28
C VAL A 42 8.92 9.28 -5.55
N ILE A 43 9.96 9.35 -6.37
CA ILE A 43 10.22 8.40 -7.45
C ILE A 43 11.33 7.47 -6.99
N ALA A 44 11.07 6.16 -7.01
CA ALA A 44 11.95 5.14 -6.49
C ALA A 44 12.18 4.04 -7.55
N GLY A 45 13.39 4.01 -8.11
CA GLY A 45 13.80 2.99 -9.09
C GLY A 45 14.60 1.87 -8.42
N SER A 46 14.10 0.63 -8.48
CA SER A 46 14.82 -0.56 -8.03
C SER A 46 14.22 -1.84 -8.60
N ALA A 47 15.02 -2.91 -8.65
CA ALA A 47 14.56 -4.24 -9.09
C ALA A 47 13.42 -4.79 -8.21
N THR A 48 12.58 -5.65 -8.77
CA THR A 48 11.56 -6.39 -8.00
C THR A 48 12.21 -7.20 -6.87
N GLY A 49 11.54 -7.30 -5.72
CA GLY A 49 12.10 -7.96 -4.52
C GLY A 49 13.04 -7.10 -3.67
N SER A 50 13.34 -5.86 -4.08
CA SER A 50 14.19 -4.92 -3.31
C SER A 50 13.55 -4.35 -2.03
N GLY A 51 12.28 -4.65 -1.76
CA GLY A 51 11.58 -4.21 -0.55
C GLY A 51 10.78 -2.90 -0.70
N LYS A 52 10.45 -2.48 -1.93
CA LYS A 52 9.60 -1.32 -2.24
C LYS A 52 8.27 -1.29 -1.48
N THR A 53 7.62 -2.44 -1.32
CA THR A 53 6.34 -2.55 -0.62
C THR A 53 6.40 -2.08 0.83
N LEU A 54 7.49 -2.39 1.54
CA LEU A 54 7.66 -1.90 2.91
C LEU A 54 7.94 -0.38 2.93
N ALA A 55 8.63 0.14 1.92
CA ALA A 55 8.96 1.55 1.83
C ALA A 55 7.70 2.44 1.70
N PHE A 56 6.86 2.21 0.68
CA PHE A 56 5.60 2.96 0.57
C PHE A 56 4.58 2.54 1.64
N GLY A 57 4.61 1.26 2.06
CA GLY A 57 3.77 0.74 3.13
C GLY A 57 4.01 1.47 4.46
N ALA A 58 5.24 1.90 4.74
CA ALA A 58 5.54 2.72 5.92
C ALA A 58 4.76 4.03 5.93
N GLY A 59 4.72 4.74 4.80
CA GLY A 59 3.93 5.97 4.65
C GLY A 59 2.43 5.73 4.83
N ILE A 60 1.89 4.68 4.20
CA ILE A 60 0.47 4.31 4.29
C ILE A 60 0.10 3.98 5.74
N LEU A 61 0.84 3.08 6.39
CA LEU A 61 0.54 2.59 7.75
C LEU A 61 0.72 3.68 8.81
N GLN A 62 1.66 4.61 8.61
CA GLN A 62 1.86 5.73 9.51
C GLN A 62 0.67 6.71 9.46
N ARG A 63 0.16 7.02 8.26
CA ARG A 63 -0.86 8.08 8.05
C ARG A 63 -2.31 7.61 8.07
N CYS A 64 -2.58 6.37 7.66
CA CYS A 64 -3.96 5.89 7.58
C CYS A 64 -4.49 5.50 8.96
N GLU A 65 -5.80 5.62 9.13
CA GLU A 65 -6.52 5.33 10.36
C GLU A 65 -7.75 4.49 10.03
N ARG A 66 -8.06 3.52 10.90
CA ARG A 66 -9.15 2.61 10.62
C ARG A 66 -10.51 3.32 10.64
N GLY A 67 -11.37 3.00 9.68
CA GLY A 67 -12.76 3.46 9.63
C GLY A 67 -12.90 4.91 9.17
N ARG A 68 -11.87 5.49 8.54
CA ARG A 68 -11.90 6.86 8.00
C ARG A 68 -12.18 6.90 6.49
N GLY A 69 -12.59 5.75 5.93
CA GLY A 69 -12.79 5.57 4.49
C GLY A 69 -11.45 5.42 3.76
N ILE A 70 -11.50 5.34 2.44
CA ILE A 70 -10.30 5.08 1.63
C ILE A 70 -9.35 6.28 1.68
N GLN A 71 -8.18 6.06 2.28
CA GLN A 71 -7.13 7.06 2.49
C GLN A 71 -5.89 6.83 1.61
N ALA A 72 -5.70 5.60 1.13
CA ALA A 72 -4.60 5.27 0.23
C ALA A 72 -5.08 4.41 -0.94
N LEU A 73 -4.56 4.71 -2.13
CA LEU A 73 -4.73 3.93 -3.34
C LEU A 73 -3.36 3.48 -3.84
N VAL A 74 -3.19 2.18 -4.03
CA VAL A 74 -2.02 1.58 -4.66
C VAL A 74 -2.44 0.96 -5.97
N LEU A 75 -1.86 1.40 -7.07
CA LEU A 75 -2.05 0.80 -8.38
C LEU A 75 -0.91 -0.19 -8.66
N THR A 76 -1.27 -1.37 -9.18
CA THR A 76 -0.33 -2.41 -9.64
C THR A 76 -0.74 -2.89 -11.05
N PRO A 77 0.18 -3.34 -11.92
CA PRO A 77 -0.17 -3.69 -13.30
C PRO A 77 -0.94 -5.00 -13.41
N THR A 78 -0.74 -5.94 -12.49
CA THR A 78 -1.36 -7.27 -12.53
C THR A 78 -2.19 -7.57 -11.28
N ARG A 79 -3.09 -8.56 -11.39
CA ARG A 79 -3.87 -9.08 -10.27
C ARG A 79 -2.97 -9.68 -9.20
N GLU A 80 -2.00 -10.46 -9.62
CA GLU A 80 -1.10 -11.21 -8.75
C GLU A 80 -0.28 -10.24 -7.88
N LEU A 81 0.18 -9.13 -8.47
CA LEU A 81 0.86 -8.07 -7.73
C LEU A 81 -0.09 -7.35 -6.76
N ALA A 82 -1.33 -7.07 -7.17
CA ALA A 82 -2.32 -6.46 -6.29
C ALA A 82 -2.56 -7.31 -5.03
N GLU A 83 -2.71 -8.62 -5.20
CA GLU A 83 -2.89 -9.57 -4.10
C GLU A 83 -1.66 -9.64 -3.19
N GLN A 84 -0.46 -9.70 -3.78
CA GLN A 84 0.80 -9.75 -3.03
C GLN A 84 0.98 -8.48 -2.19
N VAL A 85 0.76 -7.31 -2.77
CA VAL A 85 0.88 -6.02 -2.08
C VAL A 85 -0.18 -5.90 -0.98
N ALA A 86 -1.45 -6.23 -1.25
CA ALA A 86 -2.51 -6.19 -0.24
C ALA A 86 -2.21 -7.13 0.95
N LYS A 87 -1.71 -8.34 0.67
CA LYS A 87 -1.30 -9.30 1.70
C LYS A 87 -0.13 -8.79 2.53
N ALA A 88 0.87 -8.18 1.89
CA ALA A 88 2.02 -7.59 2.57
C ALA A 88 1.59 -6.43 3.48
N LEU A 89 0.78 -5.50 2.98
CA LEU A 89 0.26 -4.38 3.78
C LEU A 89 -0.60 -4.89 4.95
N THR A 90 -1.42 -5.91 4.73
CA THR A 90 -2.22 -6.55 5.80
C THR A 90 -1.31 -7.10 6.90
N ARG A 91 -0.25 -7.82 6.52
CA ARG A 91 0.75 -8.33 7.47
C ARG A 91 1.42 -7.20 8.25
N PHE A 92 1.82 -6.13 7.57
CA PHE A 92 2.48 -4.99 8.22
C PHE A 92 1.52 -4.16 9.10
N SER A 93 0.22 -4.21 8.85
CA SER A 93 -0.81 -3.57 9.68
C SER A 93 -1.17 -4.34 10.96
N LYS A 94 -0.54 -5.48 11.27
CA LYS A 94 -0.90 -6.34 12.43
C LYS A 94 -1.10 -5.57 13.74
N TYR A 95 -0.21 -4.62 14.06
CA TYR A 95 -0.26 -3.83 15.31
C TYR A 95 -0.97 -2.47 15.17
N LYS A 96 -1.46 -2.14 13.96
CA LYS A 96 -2.33 -0.99 13.68
C LYS A 96 -3.28 -1.39 12.53
N PRO A 97 -4.33 -2.18 12.82
CA PRO A 97 -5.14 -2.81 11.78
C PRO A 97 -5.84 -1.78 10.90
N LEU A 98 -5.80 -2.00 9.58
CA LEU A 98 -6.52 -1.22 8.57
C LEU A 98 -7.37 -2.17 7.72
N GLY A 99 -8.48 -1.68 7.19
CA GLY A 99 -9.22 -2.34 6.12
C GLY A 99 -8.44 -2.25 4.82
N ILE A 100 -7.85 -3.35 4.38
CA ILE A 100 -7.03 -3.40 3.16
C ILE A 100 -7.70 -4.39 2.19
N ILE A 101 -7.95 -3.96 0.95
CA ILE A 101 -8.60 -4.78 -0.07
C ILE A 101 -7.83 -4.76 -1.40
N ALA A 102 -7.77 -5.91 -2.06
CA ALA A 102 -7.31 -6.04 -3.44
C ALA A 102 -8.49 -5.95 -4.43
N VAL A 103 -8.35 -5.14 -5.48
CA VAL A 103 -9.40 -4.81 -6.45
C VAL A 103 -8.88 -5.01 -7.88
N TYR A 104 -9.38 -6.02 -8.58
CA TYR A 104 -8.90 -6.40 -9.91
C TYR A 104 -9.99 -7.09 -10.75
N GLY A 105 -9.77 -7.19 -12.07
CA GLY A 105 -10.69 -7.83 -13.02
C GLY A 105 -10.66 -9.36 -12.99
N GLY A 106 -11.54 -10.00 -13.77
CA GLY A 106 -11.61 -11.48 -13.85
C GLY A 106 -12.35 -12.16 -12.70
N VAL A 107 -12.89 -11.39 -11.76
CA VAL A 107 -13.78 -11.87 -10.68
C VAL A 107 -15.01 -10.96 -10.56
N GLY A 108 -16.06 -11.49 -9.91
CA GLY A 108 -17.30 -10.74 -9.68
C GLY A 108 -17.05 -9.40 -8.96
N ILE A 109 -17.80 -8.36 -9.33
CA ILE A 109 -17.64 -7.02 -8.75
C ILE A 109 -18.29 -6.88 -7.38
N THR A 110 -19.38 -7.61 -7.13
CA THR A 110 -20.17 -7.51 -5.90
C THR A 110 -19.36 -7.76 -4.62
N PRO A 111 -18.47 -8.79 -4.54
CA PRO A 111 -17.60 -8.95 -3.37
C PRO A 111 -16.66 -7.76 -3.14
N GLN A 112 -16.13 -7.16 -4.21
CA GLN A 112 -15.27 -5.98 -4.13
C GLN A 112 -16.07 -4.75 -3.67
N ILE A 113 -17.30 -4.55 -4.16
CA ILE A 113 -18.21 -3.50 -3.68
C ILE A 113 -18.47 -3.64 -2.17
N SER A 114 -18.69 -4.86 -1.70
CA SER A 114 -18.91 -5.11 -0.27
C SER A 114 -17.66 -4.75 0.55
N GLY A 115 -16.49 -5.22 0.15
CA GLY A 115 -15.25 -4.96 0.88
C GLY A 115 -14.80 -3.49 0.84
N LEU A 116 -15.13 -2.75 -0.23
CA LEU A 116 -14.87 -1.31 -0.32
C LEU A 116 -15.60 -0.49 0.76
N ARG A 117 -16.69 -1.01 1.35
CA ARG A 117 -17.42 -0.32 2.43
C ARG A 117 -16.62 -0.16 3.72
N THR A 118 -15.65 -1.04 3.95
CA THR A 118 -14.81 -1.04 5.16
C THR A 118 -13.34 -0.82 4.85
N ALA A 119 -13.00 -0.40 3.63
CA ALA A 119 -11.63 -0.22 3.19
C ALA A 119 -11.07 1.14 3.61
N ASP A 120 -9.88 1.12 4.19
CA ASP A 120 -9.02 2.28 4.44
C ASP A 120 -7.91 2.39 3.38
N VAL A 121 -7.51 1.25 2.82
CA VAL A 121 -6.50 1.16 1.75
C VAL A 121 -7.03 0.26 0.63
N VAL A 122 -6.93 0.74 -0.59
CA VAL A 122 -7.25 -0.05 -1.79
C VAL A 122 -5.97 -0.31 -2.57
N VAL A 123 -5.74 -1.57 -2.90
CA VAL A 123 -4.70 -2.00 -3.85
C VAL A 123 -5.41 -2.54 -5.08
N GLY A 124 -5.10 -2.09 -6.28
CA GLY A 124 -5.83 -2.59 -7.44
C GLY A 124 -5.22 -2.33 -8.79
N THR A 125 -5.79 -2.96 -9.81
CA THR A 125 -5.38 -2.76 -11.20
C THR A 125 -6.11 -1.55 -11.81
N PRO A 126 -5.45 -0.75 -12.68
CA PRO A 126 -6.03 0.47 -13.22
C PRO A 126 -7.42 0.28 -13.85
N GLY A 127 -7.58 -0.73 -14.72
CA GLY A 127 -8.84 -0.99 -15.39
C GLY A 127 -10.00 -1.31 -14.43
N ARG A 128 -9.75 -2.03 -13.34
CA ARG A 128 -10.80 -2.35 -12.37
C ARG A 128 -11.14 -1.17 -11.47
N ILE A 129 -10.14 -0.37 -11.08
CA ILE A 129 -10.38 0.86 -10.32
C ILE A 129 -11.24 1.82 -11.16
N LEU A 130 -10.94 1.97 -12.45
CA LEU A 130 -11.77 2.75 -13.38
C LEU A 130 -13.20 2.22 -13.49
N ASP A 131 -13.40 0.91 -13.61
CA ASP A 131 -14.73 0.29 -13.61
C ASP A 131 -15.53 0.63 -12.33
N HIS A 132 -14.89 0.59 -11.16
CA HIS A 132 -15.52 0.99 -9.90
C HIS A 132 -15.88 2.48 -9.85
N ILE A 133 -15.03 3.35 -10.40
CA ILE A 133 -15.27 4.80 -10.52
C ILE A 133 -16.48 5.05 -11.43
N CYS A 134 -16.49 4.48 -12.63
CA CYS A 134 -17.58 4.62 -13.59
C CYS A 134 -18.93 4.16 -13.03
N ARG A 135 -18.92 3.14 -12.17
CA ARG A 135 -20.13 2.62 -11.50
C ARG A 135 -20.50 3.36 -10.21
N ASN A 136 -19.73 4.38 -9.79
CA ASN A 136 -19.89 5.08 -8.52
C ASN A 136 -19.87 4.15 -7.29
N THR A 137 -19.05 3.10 -7.34
CA THR A 137 -18.96 2.08 -6.27
C THR A 137 -17.73 2.25 -5.36
N ILE A 138 -16.83 3.17 -5.72
CA ILE A 138 -15.67 3.55 -4.91
C ILE A 138 -15.69 5.07 -4.68
N ARG A 139 -15.32 5.51 -3.47
CA ARG A 139 -15.21 6.93 -3.11
C ARG A 139 -13.77 7.25 -2.75
N LEU A 140 -13.08 7.99 -3.63
CA LEU A 140 -11.66 8.30 -3.48
C LEU A 140 -11.39 9.71 -2.92
N GLY A 141 -12.42 10.47 -2.55
CA GLY A 141 -12.26 11.85 -2.03
C GLY A 141 -11.48 11.97 -0.72
N GLY A 142 -11.27 10.86 0.00
CA GLY A 142 -10.44 10.80 1.20
C GLY A 142 -8.99 10.39 0.96
N VAL A 143 -8.61 10.07 -0.28
CA VAL A 143 -7.26 9.58 -0.62
C VAL A 143 -6.25 10.70 -0.42
N LYS A 144 -5.24 10.43 0.40
CA LYS A 144 -4.10 11.31 0.69
C LYS A 144 -2.78 10.74 0.18
N THR A 145 -2.76 9.44 -0.15
CA THR A 145 -1.57 8.74 -0.63
C THR A 145 -1.93 7.96 -1.89
N LEU A 146 -1.25 8.25 -2.99
CA LEU A 146 -1.30 7.48 -4.23
C LEU A 146 0.07 6.79 -4.43
N VAL A 147 0.05 5.50 -4.79
CA VAL A 147 1.24 4.74 -5.15
C VAL A 147 1.02 4.12 -6.51
N LEU A 148 2.01 4.24 -7.39
CA LEU A 148 2.09 3.54 -8.68
C LEU A 148 3.26 2.54 -8.59
N ASP A 149 2.97 1.25 -8.43
CA ASP A 149 4.00 0.22 -8.35
C ASP A 149 4.17 -0.48 -9.71
N GLU A 150 5.40 -0.69 -10.15
CA GLU A 150 5.73 -1.12 -11.53
C GLU A 150 5.03 -0.25 -12.59
N ALA A 151 5.16 1.08 -12.42
CA ALA A 151 4.49 2.07 -13.27
C ALA A 151 4.90 1.95 -14.74
N ASP A 152 6.17 1.64 -15.02
CA ASP A 152 6.68 1.33 -16.37
C ASP A 152 5.81 0.27 -17.07
N ARG A 153 5.51 -0.84 -16.37
CA ARG A 153 4.68 -1.93 -16.92
C ARG A 153 3.20 -1.58 -17.06
N MET A 154 2.73 -0.48 -16.47
CA MET A 154 1.35 0.00 -16.69
C MET A 154 1.21 0.77 -17.99
N PHE A 155 2.30 1.28 -18.55
CA PHE A 155 2.33 2.04 -19.79
C PHE A 155 2.75 1.21 -21.01
N ASP A 156 3.23 -0.02 -20.79
CA ASP A 156 3.45 -1.04 -21.82
C ASP A 156 2.12 -1.59 -22.38
#